data_AF-A0A3R7R9P3-F1
#
_entry.id   AF-A0A3R7R9P3-F1
#
_cell.length_a   1.000
_cell.length_b   1.000
_cell.length_c   1.000
_cell.angle_alpha   90.00
_cell.angle_beta   90.00
_cell.angle_gamma   90.00
#
_symmetry.space_group_name_H-M   'P 1'
#
loop_
_entity.id
_entity.type
_entity.pdbx_description
1 polymer ?
#
loop_
_entity_poly.entity_id
_entity_poly.type
_entity_poly.pdbx_seq_one_letter_code
_entity_poly.pdbx_strand_id
1 'polypeptide(L)'
;LEDPRRNAKEIAALEEDMNSRAHELARDKKLADRAFLDPAPEGVPLCELALDDDKDFVAMEQERKRLLEDPRRNAKEIAALEEDMNSRAHELARDKKLADRAFLDPAPEGVPLCELALDDDRDFVAMEQERKRLLEDPRRNAKEIAALEEDMNSRAHELARDKKLADRAFLDSAPEGVPLRASLRWTTTR
;
A
#
# COMPACT_ATOMS: atom_id res chain seq x y z
N LEU A 1 7.26 -11.79 57.66
CA LEU A 1 8.29 -11.92 56.60
C LEU A 1 7.53 -12.08 55.31
N GLU A 2 7.51 -11.03 54.50
CA GLU A 2 6.85 -10.98 53.20
C GLU A 2 7.58 -11.92 52.22
N ASP A 3 6.84 -12.68 51.42
CA ASP A 3 7.40 -13.76 50.57
C ASP A 3 8.22 -13.17 49.42
N PRO A 4 9.56 -13.37 49.39
CA PRO A 4 10.45 -12.76 48.39
C PRO A 4 10.10 -13.15 46.94
N ARG A 5 9.50 -14.34 46.73
CA ARG A 5 9.12 -14.81 45.38
C ARG A 5 7.88 -14.10 44.87
N ARG A 6 6.97 -13.73 45.77
CA ARG A 6 5.76 -12.99 45.43
C ARG A 6 6.11 -11.54 45.03
N ASN A 7 7.05 -10.93 45.74
CA ASN A 7 7.60 -9.62 45.39
C ASN A 7 8.30 -9.64 44.03
N ALA A 8 9.04 -10.70 43.68
CA ALA A 8 9.66 -10.83 42.36
C ALA A 8 8.64 -10.90 41.21
N LYS A 9 7.51 -11.60 41.40
CA LYS A 9 6.42 -11.67 40.40
C LYS A 9 5.68 -10.34 40.26
N GLU A 10 5.42 -9.66 41.37
CA GLU A 10 4.76 -8.34 41.38
C GLU A 10 5.68 -7.26 40.76
N ILE A 11 6.99 -7.32 41.00
CA ILE A 11 7.99 -6.45 40.36
C ILE A 11 8.05 -6.71 38.85
N ALA A 12 8.13 -7.98 38.42
CA ALA A 12 8.17 -8.32 36.99
C ALA A 12 6.91 -7.87 36.24
N ALA A 13 5.73 -8.02 36.84
CA ALA A 13 4.49 -7.53 36.28
C ALA A 13 4.48 -5.99 36.18
N LEU A 14 4.99 -5.30 37.21
CA LEU A 14 5.10 -3.85 37.19
C LEU A 14 6.11 -3.37 36.13
N GLU A 15 7.23 -4.07 35.94
CA GLU A 15 8.21 -3.80 34.89
C GLU A 15 7.61 -3.99 33.49
N GLU A 16 6.81 -5.05 33.28
CA GLU A 16 6.10 -5.30 32.03
C GLU A 16 5.06 -4.20 31.72
N ASP A 17 4.29 -3.77 32.72
CA ASP A 17 3.33 -2.68 32.60
C ASP A 17 4.04 -1.35 32.28
N MET A 18 5.15 -1.06 32.96
CA MET A 18 5.97 0.14 32.71
C MET A 18 6.56 0.14 31.30
N ASN A 19 7.07 -1.01 30.84
CA ASN A 19 7.62 -1.15 29.49
C ASN A 19 6.53 -0.97 28.43
N SER A 20 5.38 -1.59 28.61
CA SER A 20 4.22 -1.45 27.72
C SER A 20 3.80 0.01 27.61
N ARG A 21 3.69 0.71 28.75
CA ARG A 21 3.36 2.14 28.77
C ARG A 21 4.42 3.01 28.11
N ALA A 22 5.70 2.68 28.27
CA ALA A 22 6.79 3.39 27.62
C ALA A 22 6.74 3.22 26.09
N HIS A 23 6.40 2.03 25.59
CA HIS A 23 6.21 1.77 24.17
C HIS A 23 5.02 2.55 23.59
N GLU A 24 3.89 2.61 24.29
CA GLU A 24 2.75 3.43 23.91
C GLU A 24 3.13 4.92 23.79
N LEU A 25 3.77 5.47 24.83
CA LEU A 25 4.20 6.88 24.84
C LEU A 25 5.21 7.19 23.73
N ALA A 26 6.13 6.26 23.44
CA ALA A 26 7.07 6.40 22.35
C ALA A 26 6.34 6.43 20.99
N ARG A 27 5.33 5.58 20.80
CA ARG A 27 4.52 5.55 19.58
C ARG A 27 3.73 6.86 19.39
N ASP A 28 3.05 7.31 20.44
CA ASP A 28 2.24 8.53 20.39
C ASP A 28 3.10 9.77 20.14
N LYS A 29 4.27 9.84 20.76
CA LYS A 29 5.23 10.91 20.50
C LYS A 29 5.71 10.89 19.05
N LYS A 30 6.06 9.74 18.49
CA LYS A 30 6.47 9.64 17.08
C LYS A 30 5.37 10.08 16.13
N LEU A 31 4.12 9.67 16.39
CA LEU A 31 2.96 10.09 15.60
C LEU A 31 2.79 11.61 15.64
N ALA A 32 2.93 12.23 16.82
CA ALA A 32 2.88 13.68 16.96
C ALA A 32 4.05 14.38 16.24
N ASP A 33 5.27 13.87 16.37
CA ASP A 33 6.47 14.42 15.72
C ASP A 33 6.38 14.33 14.18
N ARG A 34 5.63 13.35 13.65
CA ARG A 34 5.38 13.07 12.23
C ARG A 34 4.07 13.65 11.70
N ALA A 35 3.37 14.50 12.45
CA ALA A 35 2.04 15.03 12.06
C ALA A 35 2.03 15.90 10.79
N PHE A 36 3.20 16.29 10.27
CA PHE A 36 3.35 17.01 9.00
C PHE A 36 3.36 16.09 7.77
N LEU A 37 3.44 14.77 7.98
CA LEU A 37 3.36 13.79 6.90
C LEU A 37 1.90 13.57 6.48
N ASP A 38 1.69 13.17 5.23
CA ASP A 38 0.45 12.54 4.81
C ASP A 38 0.15 11.36 5.75
N PRO A 39 -1.03 11.30 6.41
CA PRO A 39 -1.37 10.19 7.30
C PRO A 39 -1.53 8.84 6.58
N ALA A 40 -1.79 8.85 5.27
CA ALA A 40 -2.00 7.64 4.47
C ALA A 40 -1.43 7.79 3.04
N PRO A 41 -0.11 7.95 2.88
CA PRO A 41 0.51 8.06 1.56
C PRO A 41 0.18 6.84 0.70
N GLU A 42 -0.28 7.07 -0.54
CA GLU A 42 -0.74 6.02 -1.46
C GLU A 42 -1.88 5.14 -0.89
N GLY A 43 -2.62 5.65 0.10
CA GLY A 43 -3.66 4.92 0.82
C GLY A 43 -3.13 3.99 1.93
N VAL A 44 -1.82 3.99 2.19
CA VAL A 44 -1.19 3.14 3.22
C VAL A 44 -0.98 3.96 4.50
N PRO A 45 -1.58 3.56 5.65
CA PRO A 45 -1.37 4.26 6.92
C PRO A 45 0.11 4.32 7.31
N LEU A 46 0.58 5.46 7.84
CA LEU A 46 1.97 5.62 8.31
C LEU A 46 2.41 4.54 9.31
N CYS A 47 1.49 3.98 10.10
CA CYS A 47 1.80 2.91 11.05
C CYS A 47 2.10 1.56 10.38
N GLU A 48 1.67 1.35 9.13
CA GLU A 48 2.01 0.17 8.33
C GLU A 48 3.32 0.35 7.54
N LEU A 49 3.86 1.57 7.52
CA LEU A 49 5.16 1.89 6.95
C LEU A 49 6.23 1.74 8.02
N ALA A 50 7.23 0.90 7.75
CA ALA A 50 8.39 0.68 8.62
C ALA A 50 9.39 1.85 8.53
N LEU A 51 8.92 3.09 8.76
CA LEU A 51 9.72 4.32 8.63
C LEU A 51 10.95 4.35 9.56
N ASP A 52 10.87 3.63 10.69
CA ASP A 52 11.97 3.50 11.64
C ASP A 52 13.11 2.61 11.12
N ASP A 53 12.83 1.73 10.16
CA ASP A 53 13.82 0.83 9.55
C ASP A 53 14.45 1.46 8.28
N ASP A 54 13.84 2.51 7.73
CA ASP A 54 14.36 3.25 6.59
C ASP A 54 15.43 4.26 7.02
N LYS A 55 16.69 3.96 6.67
CA LYS A 55 17.86 4.75 7.09
C LYS A 55 17.80 6.20 6.57
N ASP A 56 17.28 6.40 5.37
CA ASP A 56 17.19 7.72 4.76
C ASP A 56 16.14 8.57 5.50
N PHE A 57 14.95 7.99 5.75
CA PHE A 57 13.92 8.64 6.55
C PHE A 57 14.39 8.99 7.97
N VAL A 58 15.08 8.07 8.64
CA VAL A 58 15.65 8.32 9.97
C VAL A 58 16.70 9.43 9.94
N ALA A 59 17.53 9.51 8.89
CA ALA A 59 18.49 10.60 8.73
C ALA A 59 17.78 11.96 8.54
N MET A 60 16.71 12.00 7.73
CA MET A 60 15.90 13.20 7.56
C MET A 60 15.21 13.63 8.86
N GLU A 61 14.70 12.69 9.67
CA GLU A 61 14.14 12.99 11.00
C GLU A 61 15.17 13.64 11.93
N GLN A 62 16.42 13.16 11.89
CA GLN A 62 17.51 13.75 12.69
C GLN A 62 17.85 15.16 12.20
N GLU A 63 17.90 15.39 10.89
CA GLU A 63 18.17 16.71 10.33
C GLU A 63 17.04 17.69 10.67
N ARG A 64 15.78 17.27 10.52
CA ARG A 64 14.62 18.09 10.90
C ARG A 64 14.69 18.50 12.37
N LYS A 65 15.07 17.58 13.27
CA LYS A 65 15.26 17.90 14.69
C LYS A 65 16.33 18.98 14.91
N ARG A 66 17.43 18.98 14.15
CA ARG A 66 18.45 20.05 14.22
C ARG A 66 17.91 21.37 13.70
N LEU A 67 17.21 21.37 12.56
CA LEU A 67 16.64 22.59 11.98
C LEU A 67 15.59 23.22 12.90
N LEU A 68 14.84 22.41 13.64
CA LEU A 68 13.85 22.86 14.63
C LEU A 68 14.46 23.54 15.88
N GLU A 69 15.79 23.58 16.04
CA GLU A 69 16.44 24.39 17.08
C GLU A 69 16.28 25.91 16.82
N ASP A 70 16.17 26.32 15.55
CA ASP A 70 15.82 27.70 15.14
C ASP A 70 14.82 27.69 13.97
N PRO A 71 13.53 27.38 14.22
CA PRO A 71 12.54 27.18 13.16
C PRO A 71 12.26 28.45 12.35
N ARG A 72 12.46 29.63 12.95
CA ARG A 72 12.20 30.91 12.26
C ARG A 72 13.26 31.17 11.20
N ARG A 73 14.52 30.92 11.53
CA ARG A 73 15.63 31.08 10.58
C ARG A 73 15.61 29.98 9.51
N ASN A 74 15.29 28.75 9.91
CA ASN A 74 15.38 27.58 9.05
C ASN A 74 14.04 27.23 8.38
N ALA A 75 13.03 28.10 8.41
CA ALA A 75 11.66 27.78 7.99
C ALA A 75 11.56 27.19 6.57
N LYS A 76 12.34 27.72 5.62
CA LYS A 76 12.37 27.22 4.24
C LYS A 76 13.01 25.84 4.12
N GLU A 77 14.08 25.61 4.87
CA GLU A 77 14.80 24.33 4.88
C GLU A 77 13.96 23.24 5.55
N ILE A 78 13.26 23.59 6.64
CA ILE A 78 12.29 22.69 7.29
C ILE A 78 11.19 22.30 6.31
N ALA A 79 10.57 23.28 5.64
CA ALA A 79 9.48 23.01 4.70
C ALA A 79 9.93 22.10 3.53
N ALA A 80 11.10 22.36 2.96
CA ALA A 80 11.66 21.52 1.90
C ALA A 80 11.97 20.10 2.41
N LEU A 81 12.58 19.98 3.59
CA LEU A 81 12.87 18.67 4.18
C LEU A 81 11.58 17.90 4.53
N GLU A 82 10.53 18.58 5.00
CA GLU A 82 9.23 17.96 5.26
C GLU A 82 8.55 17.46 3.97
N GLU A 83 8.77 18.13 2.83
CA GLU A 83 8.33 17.67 1.51
C GLU A 83 9.13 16.45 1.03
N ASP A 84 10.45 16.45 1.22
CA ASP A 84 11.31 15.31 0.92
C ASP A 84 10.95 14.08 1.77
N MET A 85 10.68 14.30 3.07
CA MET A 85 10.22 13.25 3.98
C MET A 85 8.86 12.67 3.57
N ASN A 86 7.93 13.53 3.14
CA ASN A 86 6.65 13.07 2.57
C ASN A 86 6.89 12.23 1.30
N SER A 87 7.72 12.71 0.38
CA SER A 87 8.06 12.00 -0.85
C SER A 87 8.63 10.60 -0.56
N ARG A 88 9.52 10.49 0.42
CA ARG A 88 10.05 9.19 0.87
C ARG A 88 8.97 8.29 1.49
N ALA A 89 8.04 8.83 2.27
CA ALA A 89 6.92 8.06 2.80
C ALA A 89 6.02 7.51 1.66
N HIS A 90 5.78 8.31 0.61
CA HIS A 90 5.07 7.87 -0.59
C HIS A 90 5.84 6.77 -1.36
N GLU A 91 7.16 6.89 -1.50
CA GLU A 91 7.98 5.83 -2.09
C GLU A 91 7.84 4.50 -1.33
N LEU A 92 8.02 4.54 0.00
CA LEU A 92 7.90 3.35 0.85
C LEU A 92 6.49 2.75 0.80
N ALA A 93 5.45 3.58 0.69
CA ALA A 93 4.08 3.11 0.52
C ALA A 93 3.85 2.42 -0.83
N ARG A 94 4.40 2.97 -1.93
CA ARG A 94 4.35 2.31 -3.24
C ARG A 94 5.08 0.96 -3.23
N ASP A 95 6.27 0.92 -2.65
CA ASP A 95 7.07 -0.31 -2.56
C ASP A 95 6.35 -1.39 -1.74
N LYS A 96 5.76 -0.99 -0.61
CA LYS A 96 4.94 -1.89 0.21
C LYS A 96 3.77 -2.46 -0.60
N LYS A 97 3.02 -1.62 -1.31
CA LYS A 97 1.88 -2.07 -2.13
C LYS A 97 2.32 -3.00 -3.25
N LEU A 98 3.43 -2.69 -3.90
CA LEU A 98 4.00 -3.56 -4.93
C LEU A 98 4.33 -4.94 -4.36
N ALA A 99 4.95 -4.98 -3.18
CA ALA A 99 5.25 -6.23 -2.48
C ALA A 99 3.98 -6.98 -2.06
N ASP A 100 2.99 -6.28 -1.51
CA ASP A 100 1.72 -6.86 -1.08
C ASP A 100 0.92 -7.46 -2.25
N ARG A 101 1.10 -6.90 -3.46
CA ARG A 101 0.48 -7.30 -4.73
C ARG A 101 1.33 -8.27 -5.57
N ALA A 102 2.45 -8.78 -5.05
CA ALA A 102 3.38 -9.62 -5.82
C ALA A 102 2.80 -10.97 -6.32
N PHE A 103 1.62 -11.37 -5.83
CA PHE A 103 0.89 -12.56 -6.28
C PHE A 103 0.05 -12.32 -7.55
N LEU A 104 -0.11 -11.07 -7.97
CA LEU A 104 -0.82 -10.72 -9.20
C LEU A 104 0.06 -11.00 -10.43
N ASP A 105 -0.57 -11.26 -11.57
CA ASP A 105 0.11 -11.14 -12.87
C ASP A 105 0.72 -9.73 -12.98
N PRO A 106 2.04 -9.58 -13.21
CA PRO A 106 2.67 -8.26 -13.32
C PRO A 106 2.20 -7.47 -14.55
N ALA A 107 1.66 -8.14 -15.57
CA ALA A 107 1.16 -7.51 -16.78
C ALA A 107 -0.12 -8.20 -17.29
N PRO A 108 -1.26 -8.11 -16.57
CA PRO A 108 -2.51 -8.71 -16.99
C PRO A 108 -2.93 -8.19 -18.36
N GLU A 109 -3.24 -9.12 -19.26
CA GLU A 109 -3.49 -8.82 -20.68
C GLU A 109 -2.33 -8.10 -21.38
N GLY A 110 -1.14 -8.00 -20.80
CA GLY A 110 -0.01 -7.22 -21.28
C GLY A 110 -0.03 -5.73 -20.90
N VAL A 111 -0.88 -5.32 -19.95
CA VAL A 111 -0.85 -3.97 -19.34
C VAL A 111 -0.13 -4.05 -17.98
N PRO A 112 0.94 -3.29 -17.74
CA PRO A 112 1.60 -3.29 -16.43
C PRO A 112 0.65 -2.91 -15.29
N LEU A 113 0.77 -3.56 -14.12
CA LEU A 113 -0.06 -3.24 -12.94
C LEU A 113 0.01 -1.76 -12.54
N CYS A 114 1.15 -1.09 -12.74
CA CYS A 114 1.31 0.34 -12.44
C CYS A 114 0.48 1.27 -13.35
N GLU A 115 0.01 0.79 -14.50
CA GLU A 115 -0.89 1.53 -15.39
C GLU A 115 -2.36 1.23 -15.11
N LEU A 116 -2.64 0.24 -14.26
CA LEU A 116 -3.98 -0.05 -13.78
C LEU A 116 -4.25 0.77 -12.53
N ALA A 117 -5.33 1.54 -12.56
CA ALA A 117 -5.79 2.33 -11.42
C ALA A 117 -6.49 1.44 -10.38
N LEU A 118 -5.77 0.43 -9.86
CA LEU A 118 -6.31 -0.56 -8.92
C LEU A 118 -6.80 0.08 -7.62
N ASP A 119 -6.21 1.21 -7.24
CA ASP A 119 -6.58 1.96 -6.03
C ASP A 119 -7.91 2.70 -6.16
N ASP A 120 -8.32 3.00 -7.39
CA ASP A 120 -9.61 3.64 -7.68
C ASP A 120 -10.73 2.59 -7.85
N ASP A 121 -10.37 1.32 -8.02
CA ASP A 121 -11.33 0.22 -8.14
C ASP A 121 -11.81 -0.24 -6.76
N ARG A 122 -13.04 0.14 -6.40
CA ARG A 122 -13.62 -0.14 -5.09
C ARG A 122 -13.70 -1.64 -4.77
N ASP A 123 -13.93 -2.48 -5.76
CA ASP A 123 -14.02 -3.93 -5.59
C ASP A 123 -12.63 -4.51 -5.31
N PHE A 124 -11.62 -4.10 -6.07
CA PHE A 124 -10.23 -4.48 -5.83
C PHE A 124 -9.74 -4.07 -4.42
N VAL A 125 -10.01 -2.82 -4.01
CA VAL A 125 -9.66 -2.33 -2.67
C VAL A 125 -10.37 -3.13 -1.58
N ALA A 126 -11.63 -3.51 -1.77
CA ALA A 126 -12.35 -4.36 -0.82
C ALA A 126 -11.73 -5.76 -0.71
N MET A 127 -11.30 -6.36 -1.82
CA MET A 127 -10.59 -7.64 -1.83
C MET A 127 -9.22 -7.54 -1.15
N GLU A 128 -8.47 -6.45 -1.33
CA GLU A 128 -7.21 -6.22 -0.61
C GLU A 128 -7.42 -6.18 0.91
N GLN A 129 -8.47 -5.49 1.37
CA GLN A 129 -8.81 -5.44 2.79
C GLN A 129 -9.19 -6.82 3.34
N GLU A 130 -9.95 -7.62 2.59
CA GLU A 130 -10.30 -8.97 2.99
C GLU A 130 -9.08 -9.90 3.03
N ARG A 131 -8.20 -9.80 2.03
CA ARG A 131 -6.95 -10.55 2.01
C ARG A 131 -6.08 -10.21 3.21
N LYS A 132 -5.97 -8.91 3.56
CA LYS A 132 -5.26 -8.48 4.79
C LYS A 132 -5.83 -9.13 6.05
N ARG A 133 -7.15 -9.23 6.19
CA ARG A 133 -7.79 -9.95 7.32
C ARG A 133 -7.45 -11.45 7.32
N LEU A 134 -7.55 -12.11 6.17
CA LEU A 134 -7.29 -13.55 6.08
C LEU A 134 -5.82 -13.90 6.40
N LEU A 135 -4.89 -12.99 6.07
CA LEU A 135 -3.46 -13.11 6.38
C LEU A 135 -3.13 -13.03 7.88
N GLU A 136 -4.08 -12.71 8.77
CA GLU A 136 -3.89 -12.81 10.22
C GLU A 136 -3.68 -14.27 10.68
N ASP A 137 -4.29 -15.25 9.99
CA ASP A 137 -4.06 -16.69 10.17
C ASP A 137 -3.97 -17.41 8.81
N PRO A 138 -2.83 -17.27 8.11
CA PRO A 138 -2.70 -17.73 6.73
C PRO A 138 -2.70 -19.25 6.63
N ARG A 139 -2.33 -19.96 7.72
CA ARG A 139 -2.36 -21.43 7.75
C ARG A 139 -3.79 -21.94 7.77
N ARG A 140 -4.66 -21.31 8.56
CA ARG A 140 -6.07 -21.68 8.62
C ARG A 140 -6.81 -21.27 7.36
N ASN A 141 -6.50 -20.09 6.83
CA ASN A 141 -7.25 -19.47 5.74
C ASN A 141 -6.64 -19.72 4.36
N ALA A 142 -5.67 -20.62 4.22
CA ALA A 142 -4.88 -20.81 2.99
C ALA A 142 -5.71 -20.99 1.71
N LYS A 143 -6.83 -21.74 1.78
CA LYS A 143 -7.71 -21.95 0.62
C LYS A 143 -8.51 -20.70 0.25
N GLU A 144 -8.97 -19.96 1.25
CA GLU A 144 -9.73 -18.71 1.06
C GLU A 144 -8.83 -17.62 0.51
N ILE A 145 -7.58 -17.53 1.00
CA ILE A 145 -6.56 -16.64 0.46
C ILE A 145 -6.30 -16.96 -1.01
N ALA A 146 -6.04 -18.23 -1.34
CA ALA A 146 -5.76 -18.62 -2.72
C ALA A 146 -6.92 -18.32 -3.69
N ALA A 147 -8.17 -18.57 -3.27
CA ALA A 147 -9.34 -18.22 -4.06
C ALA A 147 -9.50 -16.71 -4.24
N LEU A 148 -9.31 -15.93 -3.17
CA LEU A 148 -9.38 -14.47 -3.23
C LEU A 148 -8.26 -13.88 -4.10
N GLU A 149 -7.06 -14.44 -4.05
CA GLU A 149 -5.93 -14.03 -4.92
C GLU A 149 -6.23 -14.32 -6.40
N GLU A 150 -6.96 -15.39 -6.73
CA GLU A 150 -7.45 -15.68 -8.08
C GLU A 150 -8.53 -14.69 -8.53
N ASP A 151 -9.47 -14.34 -7.65
CA ASP A 151 -10.51 -13.34 -7.92
C ASP A 151 -9.89 -11.94 -8.14
N MET A 152 -8.89 -11.57 -7.34
CA MET A 152 -8.14 -10.33 -7.48
C MET A 152 -7.37 -10.28 -8.81
N ASN A 153 -6.75 -11.38 -9.22
CA ASN A 153 -6.13 -11.48 -10.55
C ASN A 153 -7.16 -11.30 -11.66
N SER A 154 -8.30 -11.98 -11.56
CA SER A 154 -9.38 -11.89 -12.54
C SER A 154 -9.88 -10.45 -12.70
N ARG A 155 -10.03 -9.72 -11.58
CA ARG A 155 -10.39 -8.30 -11.60
C ARG A 155 -9.32 -7.43 -12.25
N ALA A 156 -8.03 -7.67 -11.98
CA ALA A 156 -6.94 -6.96 -12.64
C ALA A 156 -6.95 -7.18 -14.17
N HIS A 157 -7.25 -8.41 -14.63
CA HIS A 157 -7.45 -8.70 -16.05
C HIS A 157 -8.67 -7.99 -16.65
N GLU A 158 -9.79 -7.88 -15.93
CA GLU A 158 -10.95 -7.09 -16.38
C GLU A 158 -10.58 -5.62 -16.58
N LEU A 159 -9.94 -5.01 -15.59
CA LEU A 159 -9.52 -3.61 -15.65
C LEU A 159 -8.52 -3.36 -16.80
N ALA A 160 -7.61 -4.31 -17.05
CA ALA A 160 -6.69 -4.23 -18.19
C ALA A 160 -7.41 -4.29 -19.54
N ARG A 161 -8.43 -5.15 -19.68
CA ARG A 161 -9.26 -5.20 -20.90
C ARG A 161 -10.03 -3.90 -21.10
N ASP A 162 -10.63 -3.37 -20.04
CA ASP A 162 -11.41 -2.13 -20.09
C ASP A 162 -10.54 -0.93 -20.47
N LYS A 163 -9.33 -0.83 -19.89
CA LYS A 163 -8.34 0.18 -20.28
C LYS A 163 -8.00 0.09 -21.77
N LYS A 164 -7.66 -1.10 -22.26
CA LYS A 164 -7.36 -1.32 -23.68
C LYS A 164 -8.53 -1.00 -24.60
N LEU A 165 -9.76 -1.28 -24.17
CA LEU A 165 -10.97 -0.95 -24.94
C LEU A 165 -11.17 0.56 -24.98
N ALA A 166 -11.02 1.26 -23.87
CA ALA A 166 -11.08 2.72 -23.80
C ALA A 166 -9.99 3.36 -24.69
N ASP A 167 -8.76 2.85 -24.64
CA ASP A 167 -7.64 3.27 -25.49
C ASP A 167 -7.87 2.94 -26.97
N ARG A 168 -8.81 2.06 -27.31
CA ARG A 168 -9.18 1.74 -28.70
C ARG A 168 -10.49 2.39 -29.13
N ALA A 169 -11.23 3.03 -28.22
CA ALA A 169 -12.55 3.59 -28.50
C ALA A 169 -12.50 4.77 -29.50
N PHE A 170 -11.33 5.39 -29.69
CA PHE A 170 -11.12 6.41 -30.71
C PHE A 170 -10.73 5.86 -32.09
N LEU A 171 -10.39 4.57 -32.20
CA LEU A 171 -10.07 3.95 -33.48
C LEU A 171 -11.37 3.66 -34.21
N ASP A 172 -11.55 4.28 -35.38
CA ASP A 172 -12.72 4.09 -36.22
C ASP A 172 -12.96 2.60 -36.47
N SER A 173 -14.22 2.15 -36.32
CA SER A 173 -14.60 0.74 -36.50
C SER A 173 -14.42 0.24 -37.94
N ALA A 174 -14.14 1.15 -38.87
CA ALA A 174 -13.81 0.86 -40.25
C ALA A 174 -12.81 1.91 -40.80
N PRO A 175 -11.49 1.78 -40.55
CA PRO A 175 -10.52 2.78 -41.01
C PRO A 175 -10.41 2.88 -42.55
N GLU A 176 -11.07 2.00 -43.31
CA GLU A 176 -11.22 2.09 -44.77
C GLU A 176 -12.58 1.56 -45.30
N GLY A 177 -13.65 1.57 -44.49
CA GLY A 177 -14.99 1.17 -44.95
C GLY A 177 -15.25 -0.34 -45.13
N VAL A 178 -14.37 -1.22 -44.63
CA VAL A 178 -14.56 -2.68 -44.67
C VAL A 178 -14.91 -3.25 -43.29
N PRO A 179 -16.11 -3.82 -43.08
CA PRO A 179 -16.51 -4.40 -41.79
C PRO A 179 -15.76 -5.71 -41.46
N LEU A 180 -15.27 -5.85 -40.22
CA LEU A 180 -14.52 -7.02 -39.72
C LEU A 180 -15.33 -8.32 -39.53
N ARG A 181 -16.55 -8.43 -40.07
CA ARG A 181 -17.32 -9.68 -40.07
C ARG A 181 -17.98 -9.95 -41.42
N ALA A 182 -17.19 -10.47 -42.36
CA ALA A 182 -17.73 -11.08 -43.57
C ALA A 182 -18.30 -12.48 -43.22
N SER A 183 -19.59 -12.52 -42.92
CA SER A 183 -20.40 -13.74 -42.97
C SER A 183 -20.55 -14.17 -44.44
N LEU A 184 -19.56 -14.85 -45.01
CA LEU A 184 -19.73 -15.45 -46.34
C LEU A 184 -20.48 -16.78 -46.19
N ARG A 185 -21.81 -16.68 -46.18
CA ARG A 185 -22.69 -17.78 -46.60
C ARG A 185 -22.41 -18.01 -48.08
N TRP A 186 -21.74 -19.11 -48.41
CA TRP A 186 -21.73 -19.61 -49.79
C TRP A 186 -22.99 -20.43 -50.01
N THR A 187 -23.97 -19.88 -50.72
CA THR A 187 -25.07 -20.64 -51.31
C THR A 187 -24.64 -21.14 -52.70
N THR A 188 -24.75 -22.46 -52.87
CA THR A 188 -24.88 -23.30 -54.07
C THR A 188 -25.18 -22.63 -55.42
N THR A 189 -24.51 -23.14 -56.48
CA THR A 189 -25.02 -23.71 -57.76
C THR A 189 -23.81 -23.72 -58.74
N ARG A 190 -23.40 -24.81 -59.39
CA ARG A 190 -24.13 -25.75 -60.27
C ARG A 190 -23.39 -27.08 -60.39
#